data_AF-A0A8C9FYE1-F1
#
_entry.id   AF-A0A8C9FYE1-F1
#
_cell.length_a   1.000
_cell.length_b   1.000
_cell.length_c   1.000
_cell.angle_alpha   90.00
_cell.angle_beta   90.00
_cell.angle_gamma   90.00
#
_symmetry.space_group_name_H-M   'P 1'
#
loop_
_entity.id
_entity.type
_entity.pdbx_description
1 polymer ?
#
loop_
_entity_poly.entity_id
_entity_poly.type
_entity_poly.pdbx_seq_one_letter_code
_entity_poly.pdbx_strand_id
1 'polypeptide(L)'
;MARDKGNFYEASDWFKEALQINQWGPGQKKFERILKQPSTQNDTYSMLALGNVWLQTLHQPTRDREKEKRHQDRALAIYKQVLRNDPKNLYAANGIGEC
;
A
#
# COMPACT_ATOMS: atom_id res chain seq x y z
N MET A 1 -2.43 26.63 -4.55
CA MET A 1 -2.42 25.24 -5.08
C MET A 1 -0.98 24.66 -5.15
N ALA A 2 -0.25 24.53 -4.03
CA ALA A 2 1.18 24.12 -4.06
C ALA A 2 1.58 23.01 -3.07
N ARG A 3 0.65 22.52 -2.22
CA ARG A 3 0.97 21.56 -1.14
C ARG A 3 0.91 20.09 -1.57
N ASP A 4 0.29 19.81 -2.71
CA ASP A 4 -0.02 18.45 -3.16
C ASP A 4 1.23 17.69 -3.65
N LYS A 5 2.12 18.38 -4.37
CA LYS A 5 3.32 17.78 -4.96
C LYS A 5 4.31 17.27 -3.92
N GLY A 6 4.36 17.87 -2.72
CA GLY A 6 5.28 17.47 -1.65
C GLY A 6 4.97 16.08 -1.09
N ASN A 7 3.68 15.75 -0.94
CA ASN A 7 3.27 14.46 -0.39
C ASN A 7 3.64 13.28 -1.30
N PHE A 8 3.62 13.46 -2.63
CA PHE A 8 3.98 12.41 -3.58
C PHE A 8 5.46 12.03 -3.50
N TYR A 9 6.36 13.02 -3.50
CA TYR A 9 7.79 12.75 -3.37
C TYR A 9 8.12 12.12 -2.02
N GLU A 10 7.53 12.66 -0.95
CA GLU A 10 7.76 12.14 0.40
C GLU A 10 7.21 10.71 0.58
N ALA A 11 6.03 10.40 0.02
CA ALA A 11 5.51 9.03 0.01
C ALA A 11 6.43 8.08 -0.76
N SER A 12 7.06 8.57 -1.83
CA SER A 12 7.94 7.76 -2.67
C SER A 12 9.29 7.43 -2.03
N ASP A 13 9.92 8.40 -1.37
CA ASP A 13 11.14 8.19 -0.60
C ASP A 13 10.89 7.23 0.56
N TRP A 14 9.76 7.38 1.25
CA TRP A 14 9.39 6.49 2.34
C TRP A 14 9.10 5.07 1.89
N PHE A 15 8.50 4.88 0.72
CA PHE A 15 8.29 3.54 0.18
C PHE A 15 9.63 2.86 -0.12
N LYS A 16 10.58 3.59 -0.72
CA LYS A 16 11.93 3.09 -1.00
C LYS A 16 12.69 2.76 0.29
N GLU A 17 12.58 3.64 1.30
CA GLU A 17 13.20 3.41 2.60
C GLU A 17 12.57 2.18 3.26
N ALA A 18 11.24 2.10 3.39
CA ALA A 18 10.56 0.94 3.95
C ALA A 18 10.93 -0.39 3.28
N LEU A 19 11.13 -0.38 1.95
CA LEU A 19 11.63 -1.53 1.18
C LEU A 19 13.08 -1.91 1.55
N GLN A 20 13.95 -0.92 1.76
CA GLN A 20 15.36 -1.15 2.12
C GLN A 20 15.54 -1.63 3.57
N ILE A 21 14.76 -1.11 4.51
CA ILE A 21 14.91 -1.42 5.95
C ILE A 21 13.98 -2.53 6.45
N ASN A 22 13.16 -3.14 5.59
CA ASN A 22 12.11 -4.11 5.99
C ASN A 22 11.20 -3.59 7.12
N GLN A 23 11.09 -2.26 7.28
CA GLN A 23 10.27 -1.64 8.32
C GLN A 23 8.85 -1.40 7.81
N TRP A 24 8.16 -2.52 7.58
CA TRP A 24 6.79 -2.57 7.10
C TRP A 24 5.79 -1.93 8.09
N GLY A 25 6.01 -2.08 9.40
CA GLY A 25 5.13 -1.55 10.45
C GLY A 25 5.04 -0.01 10.49
N PRO A 26 6.17 0.72 10.55
CA PRO A 26 6.18 2.18 10.43
C PRO A 26 5.62 2.68 9.09
N GLY A 27 5.96 1.99 7.99
CA GLY A 27 5.44 2.30 6.66
C GLY A 27 3.92 2.22 6.59
N GLN A 28 3.32 1.14 7.12
CA GLN A 28 1.87 0.95 7.19
C GLN A 28 1.17 2.15 7.86
N LYS A 29 1.61 2.52 9.08
CA LYS A 29 0.99 3.62 9.84
C LYS A 29 1.05 4.95 9.11
N LYS A 30 2.14 5.20 8.38
CA LYS A 30 2.32 6.46 7.63
C LYS A 30 1.36 6.51 6.43
N PHE A 31 1.27 5.45 5.63
CA PHE A 31 0.31 5.39 4.52
C PHE A 31 -1.14 5.43 5.00
N GLU A 32 -1.49 4.75 6.09
CA GLU A 32 -2.81 4.87 6.71
C GLU A 32 -3.14 6.31 7.12
N ARG A 33 -2.16 7.06 7.64
CA ARG A 33 -2.34 8.47 7.99
C ARG A 33 -2.52 9.36 6.76
N ILE A 34 -1.81 9.09 5.67
CA ILE A 34 -1.96 9.83 4.40
C ILE A 34 -3.34 9.55 3.81
N LEU A 35 -3.77 8.28 3.76
CA LEU A 35 -5.07 7.90 3.20
C LEU A 35 -6.26 8.33 4.07
N LYS A 36 -6.05 8.69 5.34
CA LYS A 36 -7.08 9.29 6.20
C LYS A 36 -7.41 10.74 5.85
N GLN A 37 -6.54 11.44 5.12
CA GLN A 37 -6.81 12.83 4.73
C GLN A 37 -7.72 12.84 3.49
N PRO A 38 -8.80 13.64 3.47
CA PRO A 38 -9.74 13.67 2.35
C PRO A 38 -9.09 14.02 1.01
N SER A 39 -8.03 14.85 1.04
CA SER A 39 -7.30 15.29 -0.15
C SER A 39 -6.48 14.18 -0.80
N THR A 40 -6.04 13.17 -0.03
CA THR A 40 -5.16 12.09 -0.47
C THR A 40 -5.80 10.71 -0.29
N GLN A 41 -7.09 10.63 0.06
CA GLN A 41 -7.81 9.37 0.30
C GLN A 41 -7.88 8.46 -0.93
N ASN A 42 -7.84 9.06 -2.13
CA ASN A 42 -7.85 8.37 -3.41
C ASN A 42 -6.47 8.39 -4.09
N ASP A 43 -5.41 8.69 -3.35
CA ASP A 43 -4.06 8.71 -3.91
C ASP A 43 -3.60 7.30 -4.31
N THR A 44 -3.58 7.06 -5.62
CA THR A 44 -3.22 5.77 -6.23
C THR A 44 -1.87 5.26 -5.74
N TYR A 45 -0.89 6.15 -5.55
CA TYR A 45 0.46 5.77 -5.11
C TYR A 45 0.46 5.26 -3.66
N SER A 46 -0.12 6.03 -2.74
CA SER A 46 -0.21 5.66 -1.32
C SER A 46 -1.04 4.40 -1.10
N MET A 47 -2.11 4.21 -1.89
CA MET A 47 -2.90 2.97 -1.85
C MET A 47 -2.09 1.77 -2.31
N LEU A 48 -1.42 1.87 -3.46
CA LEU A 48 -0.57 0.78 -3.98
C LEU A 48 0.55 0.43 -3.00
N ALA A 49 1.22 1.45 -2.46
CA ALA A 49 2.25 1.30 -1.45
C ALA A 49 1.74 0.55 -0.21
N LEU A 50 0.57 0.92 0.31
CA LEU A 50 -0.04 0.23 1.45
C LEU A 50 -0.40 -1.24 1.11
N GLY A 51 -0.91 -1.50 -0.09
CA GLY A 51 -1.17 -2.87 -0.58
C GLY A 51 0.10 -3.73 -0.59
N ASN A 52 1.20 -3.19 -1.11
CA ASN A 52 2.50 -3.87 -1.14
C ASN A 52 3.04 -4.16 0.26
N VAL A 53 2.84 -3.23 1.22
CA VAL A 53 3.21 -3.46 2.63
C VAL A 53 2.45 -4.65 3.20
N TRP A 54 1.13 -4.76 2.96
CA TRP A 54 0.33 -5.91 3.40
C TRP A 54 0.80 -7.22 2.75
N LEU A 55 1.13 -7.20 1.46
CA LEU A 55 1.62 -8.37 0.73
C LEU A 55 2.98 -8.85 1.28
N GLN A 56 3.89 -7.93 1.57
CA GLN A 56 5.18 -8.25 2.20
C GLN A 56 5.03 -8.84 3.61
N THR A 57 3.99 -8.47 4.36
CA THR A 57 3.71 -9.15 5.64
C THR A 57 3.29 -10.61 5.49
N LEU A 58 2.83 -11.05 4.31
CA LEU A 58 2.49 -12.46 4.04
C LEU A 58 3.74 -13.33 3.86
N HIS A 59 4.83 -12.76 3.35
CA HIS A 59 6.09 -13.50 3.17
C HIS A 59 6.85 -13.73 4.49
N GLN A 60 6.42 -13.11 5.58
CA GLN A 60 6.97 -13.44 6.89
C GLN A 60 6.39 -14.77 7.37
N PRO A 61 7.21 -15.75 7.78
CA PRO A 61 6.70 -17.04 8.25
C PRO A 61 5.91 -16.85 9.55
N THR A 62 4.59 -16.80 9.43
CA THR A 62 3.64 -16.82 10.55
C THR A 62 2.99 -18.19 10.62
N ARG A 63 2.74 -18.69 11.84
CA ARG A 63 1.99 -19.95 12.03
C ARG A 63 0.46 -19.76 11.89
N ASP A 64 -0.01 -18.52 11.83
CA ASP A 64 -1.43 -18.16 11.89
C ASP A 64 -2.00 -17.88 10.49
N ARG A 65 -2.58 -18.92 9.90
CA ARG A 65 -3.19 -18.88 8.55
C ARG A 65 -4.41 -17.96 8.48
N GLU A 66 -5.14 -17.76 9.58
CA GLU A 66 -6.28 -16.83 9.59
C GLU A 66 -5.81 -15.38 9.49
N LYS A 67 -4.71 -15.07 10.17
CA LYS A 67 -4.09 -13.75 10.10
C LYS A 67 -3.57 -13.44 8.70
N GLU A 68 -2.90 -14.41 8.05
CA GLU A 68 -2.47 -14.29 6.65
C GLU A 68 -3.66 -14.00 5.73
N LYS A 69 -4.74 -14.80 5.82
CA LYS A 69 -5.94 -14.60 5.00
C LYS A 69 -6.55 -13.20 5.19
N ARG A 70 -6.56 -12.67 6.42
CA ARG A 70 -7.04 -11.30 6.70
C ARG A 70 -6.15 -10.22 6.08
N HIS A 71 -4.84 -10.43 6.04
CA HIS A 71 -3.89 -9.50 5.42
C HIS A 71 -3.99 -9.55 3.89
N GLN A 72 -4.14 -10.75 3.32
CA GLN A 72 -4.38 -10.98 1.90
C GLN A 72 -5.69 -10.31 1.44
N ASP A 73 -6.79 -10.48 2.19
CA ASP A 73 -8.08 -9.85 1.85
C ASP A 73 -8.00 -8.31 1.88
N ARG A 74 -7.25 -7.75 2.85
CA ARG A 74 -6.96 -6.31 2.90
C ARG A 74 -6.14 -5.83 1.71
N ALA A 75 -5.08 -6.55 1.34
CA ALA A 75 -4.26 -6.21 0.18
C ALA A 75 -5.11 -6.22 -1.11
N LEU A 76 -5.90 -7.28 -1.31
CA LEU A 76 -6.84 -7.42 -2.43
C LEU A 76 -7.87 -6.28 -2.48
N ALA A 77 -8.44 -5.89 -1.36
CA ALA A 77 -9.39 -4.78 -1.30
C ALA A 77 -8.75 -3.46 -1.76
N ILE A 78 -7.51 -3.21 -1.34
CA ILE A 78 -6.76 -2.01 -1.73
C ILE A 78 -6.43 -2.02 -3.22
N TYR A 79 -5.91 -3.12 -3.77
CA TYR A 79 -5.62 -3.21 -5.21
C TYR A 79 -6.87 -3.08 -6.08
N LYS A 80 -7.99 -3.68 -5.66
CA LYS A 80 -9.28 -3.50 -6.33
C LYS A 80 -9.70 -2.04 -6.33
N GLN A 81 -9.49 -1.31 -5.24
CA GLN A 81 -9.78 0.12 -5.21
C GLN A 81 -8.84 0.91 -6.13
N VAL A 82 -7.54 0.59 -6.14
CA VAL A 82 -6.59 1.20 -7.06
C VAL A 82 -7.04 1.01 -8.50
N LEU A 83 -7.46 -0.19 -8.90
CA LEU A 83 -7.96 -0.45 -10.25
C LEU A 83 -9.31 0.23 -10.57
N ARG A 84 -10.14 0.52 -9.55
CA ARG A 84 -11.34 1.35 -9.75
C ARG A 84 -10.99 2.80 -10.04
N ASN A 85 -9.93 3.33 -9.42
CA ASN A 85 -9.47 4.70 -9.62
C ASN A 85 -8.61 4.83 -10.89
N ASP A 86 -7.74 3.86 -11.14
CA ASP A 86 -6.83 3.78 -12.28
C ASP A 86 -6.83 2.36 -12.86
N PRO A 87 -7.72 2.07 -13.82
CA PRO A 87 -7.88 0.73 -14.40
C PRO A 87 -6.68 0.29 -15.25
N LYS A 88 -5.74 1.20 -15.58
CA LYS A 88 -4.53 0.89 -16.35
C LYS A 88 -3.31 0.65 -15.45
N ASN A 89 -3.49 0.64 -14.13
CA ASN A 89 -2.40 0.45 -13.20
C ASN A 89 -1.91 -1.01 -13.19
N LEU A 90 -0.83 -1.26 -13.93
CA LEU A 90 -0.17 -2.56 -14.06
C LEU A 90 0.30 -3.12 -12.71
N TYR A 91 0.72 -2.26 -11.78
CA TYR A 91 1.23 -2.68 -10.48
C TYR A 91 0.12 -3.25 -9.59
N ALA A 92 -1.08 -2.67 -9.62
CA ALA A 92 -2.21 -3.19 -8.86
C ALA A 92 -2.72 -4.52 -9.43
N ALA A 93 -2.72 -4.67 -10.76
CA ALA A 93 -3.03 -5.94 -11.41
C ALA A 93 -2.01 -7.03 -11.03
N ASN A 94 -0.71 -6.67 -11.01
CA ASN A 94 0.35 -7.58 -10.58
C ASN A 94 0.16 -8.00 -9.11
N GLY A 95 -0.08 -7.04 -8.21
CA GLY A 95 -0.30 -7.30 -6.79
C GLY A 95 -1.50 -8.22 -6.49
N ILE A 96 -2.53 -8.22 -7.35
CA ILE A 96 -3.66 -9.16 -7.25
C ILE A 96 -3.25 -10.58 -7.63
N GLY A 97 -2.37 -10.75 -8.63
CA GLY A 97 -1.86 -12.06 -9.03
C GLY A 97 -0.90 -12.67 -8.01
N GLU A 98 -0.18 -11.83 -7.28
CA GLU A 98 0.77 -12.22 -6.23
C GLU A 98 0.13 -12.50 -4.86
N CYS A 99 -1.12 -12.09 -4.65
CA CYS A 99 -1.88 -12.36 -3.41
C CYS A 99 -2.44 -13.78 -3.38
#